data_AF-A0A2S5GDP0-F1
#
_entry.id   AF-A0A2S5GDP0-F1
#
_cell.length_a   1.000
_cell.length_b   1.000
_cell.length_c   1.000
_cell.angle_alpha   90.00
_cell.angle_beta   90.00
_cell.angle_gamma   90.00
#
_symmetry.space_group_name_H-M   'P 1'
#
loop_
_entity.id
_entity.type
_entity.pdbx_description
1 polymer ?
#
loop_
_entity_poly.entity_id
_entity_poly.type
_entity_poly.pdbx_seq_one_letter_code
_entity_poly.pdbx_strand_id
1 'polypeptide(L)'
;MSTILIGVTILYLLVNLYYFIINKSFKQSYFSSTLFYKLFFVLLSITFGFALLYYFLGFNEDLLTISDYTGDPVERTFSNYLYFSGVTILSVGYGDLVPVGTARFFALIEASLGFLLPTAYFMKALSSSSDGDANDD
;
A
#
# COMPACT_ATOMS: atom_id res chain seq x y z
N MET A 1 -6.54 -30.69 9.58
CA MET A 1 -7.32 -29.86 10.54
C MET A 1 -7.01 -28.37 10.36
N SER A 2 -5.74 -27.95 10.43
CA SER A 2 -5.33 -26.54 10.22
C SER A 2 -5.72 -25.97 8.85
N THR A 3 -5.59 -26.73 7.77
CA THR A 3 -5.96 -26.30 6.40
C THR A 3 -7.46 -25.97 6.26
N ILE A 4 -8.32 -26.77 6.90
CA ILE A 4 -9.78 -26.54 6.90
C ILE A 4 -10.10 -25.26 7.68
N LEU A 5 -9.47 -25.06 8.84
CA LEU A 5 -9.64 -23.84 9.65
C LEU A 5 -9.18 -22.58 8.91
N ILE A 6 -8.03 -22.64 8.22
CA ILE A 6 -7.54 -21.54 7.38
C ILE A 6 -8.55 -21.24 6.26
N GLY A 7 -9.05 -22.27 5.58
CA GLY A 7 -10.04 -22.12 4.52
C GLY A 7 -11.34 -21.46 5.00
N VAL A 8 -11.87 -21.91 6.14
CA VAL A 8 -13.07 -21.31 6.76
C VAL A 8 -12.83 -19.85 7.16
N THR A 9 -11.65 -19.54 7.71
CA THR A 9 -11.30 -18.16 8.10
C THR A 9 -11.17 -17.23 6.90
N ILE A 10 -10.51 -17.68 5.83
CA ILE A 10 -10.40 -16.91 4.59
C ILE A 10 -11.79 -16.65 4.01
N LEU A 11 -12.64 -17.67 3.95
CA LEU A 11 -14.02 -17.52 3.46
C LEU A 11 -14.80 -16.51 4.30
N TYR A 12 -14.71 -16.58 5.63
CA TYR A 12 -15.34 -15.62 6.53
C TYR A 12 -14.90 -14.17 6.28
N LEU A 13 -13.59 -13.95 6.10
CA LEU A 13 -13.05 -12.62 5.79
C LEU A 13 -13.53 -12.12 4.42
N LEU A 14 -13.54 -12.99 3.40
CA LEU A 14 -14.02 -12.63 2.07
C LEU A 14 -15.51 -12.28 2.06
N VAL A 15 -16.34 -13.03 2.78
CA VAL A 15 -17.77 -12.74 2.92
C VAL A 15 -18.00 -11.41 3.63
N ASN A 16 -17.27 -11.14 4.72
CA ASN A 16 -17.36 -9.84 5.41
C ASN A 16 -16.93 -8.68 4.52
N LEU A 17 -15.83 -8.83 3.79
CA LEU A 17 -15.34 -7.80 2.87
C LEU A 17 -16.31 -7.56 1.71
N TYR A 18 -16.86 -8.63 1.12
CA TYR A 18 -17.87 -8.55 0.07
C TYR A 18 -19.14 -7.84 0.57
N TYR A 19 -19.61 -8.22 1.77
CA TYR A 19 -20.75 -7.58 2.41
C TYR A 19 -20.47 -6.10 2.67
N PHE A 20 -19.28 -5.74 3.14
CA PHE A 20 -18.86 -4.35 3.37
C PHE A 20 -18.87 -3.52 2.08
N ILE A 21 -18.38 -4.08 0.95
CA ILE A 21 -18.30 -3.37 -0.33
C ILE A 21 -19.70 -3.17 -0.95
N ILE A 22 -20.60 -4.15 -0.82
CA ILE A 22 -21.92 -4.13 -1.47
C ILE A 22 -23.01 -3.48 -0.62
N ASN A 23 -22.92 -3.62 0.70
CA ASN A 23 -23.91 -3.04 1.58
C ASN A 23 -23.72 -1.51 1.60
N LYS A 24 -24.53 -0.82 0.78
CA LYS A 24 -24.60 0.65 0.63
C LYS A 24 -25.01 1.40 1.92
N SER A 25 -24.85 0.81 3.10
CA SER A 25 -25.27 1.39 4.39
C SER A 25 -24.39 2.57 4.85
N PHE A 26 -23.45 3.04 4.03
CA PHE A 26 -22.78 4.34 4.17
C PHE A 26 -23.35 5.38 3.19
N LYS A 27 -24.68 5.44 3.05
CA LYS A 27 -25.42 6.42 2.24
C LYS A 27 -25.22 7.90 2.65
N GLN A 28 -24.33 8.18 3.61
CA GLN A 28 -24.04 9.51 4.15
C GLN A 28 -22.55 9.84 4.23
N SER A 29 -21.66 9.00 3.69
CA SER A 29 -20.23 9.28 3.68
C SER A 29 -19.82 9.84 2.31
N TYR A 30 -19.06 10.93 2.31
CA TYR A 30 -18.44 11.64 1.17
C TYR A 30 -17.48 10.77 0.31
N PHE A 31 -17.63 9.45 0.37
CA PHE A 31 -16.74 8.47 -0.20
C PHE A 31 -17.10 8.20 -1.66
N SER A 32 -16.48 8.96 -2.57
CA SER A 32 -16.56 8.67 -4.01
C SER A 32 -15.86 7.33 -4.30
N SER A 33 -16.63 6.28 -4.60
CA SER A 33 -16.09 4.96 -4.96
C SER A 33 -15.10 5.06 -6.13
N THR A 34 -15.35 5.95 -7.10
CA THR A 34 -14.44 6.21 -8.22
C THR A 34 -13.07 6.73 -7.75
N LEU A 35 -13.05 7.62 -6.78
CA LEU A 35 -11.83 8.23 -6.24
C LEU A 35 -11.03 7.19 -5.43
N PHE A 36 -11.72 6.32 -4.68
CA PHE A 36 -11.11 5.20 -3.98
C PHE A 36 -10.43 4.20 -4.92
N TYR A 37 -11.14 3.72 -5.96
CA TYR A 37 -10.55 2.78 -6.92
C TYR A 37 -9.35 3.40 -7.65
N LYS A 38 -9.44 4.68 -8.02
CA LYS A 38 -8.29 5.41 -8.60
C LYS A 38 -7.10 5.41 -7.65
N LEU A 39 -7.30 5.75 -6.37
CA LEU A 39 -6.23 5.74 -5.36
C LEU A 39 -5.62 4.35 -5.22
N PHE A 40 -6.47 3.31 -5.12
CA PHE A 40 -6.03 1.93 -4.99
C PHE A 40 -5.12 1.49 -6.15
N PHE A 41 -5.54 1.73 -7.40
CA PHE A 41 -4.73 1.38 -8.57
C PHE A 41 -3.45 2.22 -8.68
N VAL A 42 -3.49 3.50 -8.29
CA VAL A 42 -2.29 4.35 -8.22
C VAL A 42 -1.30 3.79 -7.22
N LEU A 43 -1.71 3.54 -5.98
CA LEU A 43 -0.84 2.96 -4.95
C LEU A 43 -0.28 1.61 -5.41
N LEU A 44 -1.12 0.73 -5.96
CA LEU A 44 -0.67 -0.56 -6.49
C LEU A 44 0.39 -0.39 -7.58
N SER A 45 0.17 0.51 -8.54
CA SER A 45 1.15 0.76 -9.61
C SER A 45 2.47 1.31 -9.08
N ILE A 46 2.44 2.17 -8.06
CA ILE A 46 3.64 2.69 -7.40
C ILE A 46 4.38 1.56 -6.69
N THR A 47 3.67 0.70 -5.95
CA THR A 47 4.26 -0.48 -5.31
C THR A 47 5.00 -1.36 -6.33
N PHE A 48 4.34 -1.71 -7.44
CA PHE A 48 5.00 -2.51 -8.48
C PHE A 48 6.17 -1.78 -9.14
N GLY A 49 6.06 -0.46 -9.35
CA GLY A 49 7.12 0.36 -9.93
C GLY A 49 8.36 0.43 -9.04
N PHE A 50 8.19 0.67 -7.74
CA PHE A 50 9.29 0.69 -6.78
C PHE A 50 9.88 -0.71 -6.56
N ALA A 51 9.05 -1.76 -6.51
CA ALA A 51 9.53 -3.14 -6.45
C ALA A 51 10.47 -3.48 -7.63
N LEU A 52 10.10 -3.08 -8.85
CA LEU A 52 10.95 -3.23 -10.05
C LEU A 52 12.22 -2.39 -9.95
N LEU A 53 12.11 -1.15 -9.48
CA LEU A 53 13.26 -0.26 -9.26
C LEU A 53 14.27 -0.90 -8.31
N TYR A 54 13.83 -1.37 -7.14
CA TYR A 54 14.70 -2.03 -6.19
C TYR A 54 15.28 -3.32 -6.76
N TYR A 55 14.48 -4.13 -7.45
CA TYR A 55 14.97 -5.35 -8.07
C TYR A 55 16.11 -5.10 -9.07
N PHE A 56 15.99 -4.06 -9.91
CA PHE A 56 17.03 -3.70 -10.87
C PHE A 56 18.26 -3.06 -10.22
N LEU A 57 18.07 -2.20 -9.21
CA LEU A 57 19.20 -1.65 -8.46
C LEU A 57 19.96 -2.77 -7.70
N GLY A 58 19.24 -3.80 -7.24
CA GLY A 58 19.77 -4.96 -6.55
C GLY A 58 20.76 -5.81 -7.37
N PHE A 59 20.85 -5.59 -8.68
CA PHE A 59 21.90 -6.21 -9.50
C PHE A 59 23.27 -5.57 -9.30
N ASN A 60 23.33 -4.32 -8.87
CA ASN A 60 24.58 -3.56 -8.73
C ASN A 60 25.08 -3.55 -7.28
N GLU A 61 24.18 -3.50 -6.31
CA GLU A 61 24.51 -3.46 -4.89
C GLU A 61 23.46 -4.20 -4.04
N ASP A 62 23.83 -4.58 -2.82
CA ASP A 62 22.88 -5.11 -1.85
C ASP A 62 22.05 -3.97 -1.27
N LEU A 63 20.73 -4.02 -1.49
CA LEU A 63 19.80 -2.95 -1.12
C LEU A 63 19.05 -3.21 0.18
N LEU A 64 18.86 -4.47 0.53
CA LEU A 64 18.08 -4.91 1.67
C LEU A 64 18.91 -5.86 2.53
N THR A 65 18.81 -5.68 3.83
CA THR A 65 19.43 -6.55 4.85
C THR A 65 18.36 -7.09 5.78
N ILE A 66 18.57 -8.29 6.28
CA ILE A 66 17.72 -8.89 7.32
C ILE A 66 18.04 -8.18 8.63
N SER A 67 17.02 -7.82 9.40
CA SER A 67 17.17 -7.14 10.71
C SER A 67 17.58 -8.06 11.86
N ASP A 68 18.44 -9.03 11.56
CA ASP A 68 19.05 -9.91 12.55
C ASP A 68 20.47 -9.42 12.89
N TYR A 69 21.08 -10.02 13.93
CA TYR A 69 22.45 -9.71 14.34
C TYR A 69 23.51 -9.92 13.25
N THR A 70 23.20 -10.70 12.23
CA THR A 70 24.12 -10.98 11.12
C THR A 70 24.15 -9.86 10.08
N GLY A 71 23.05 -9.12 9.92
CA GLY A 71 22.93 -8.08 8.88
C GLY A 71 23.09 -8.62 7.46
N ASP A 72 22.78 -9.90 7.24
CA ASP A 72 23.01 -10.55 5.96
C ASP A 72 22.18 -9.90 4.84
N PRO A 73 22.71 -9.81 3.61
CA PRO A 73 21.94 -9.40 2.45
C PRO A 73 20.72 -10.30 2.24
N VAL A 74 19.59 -9.68 1.94
CA VAL A 74 18.36 -10.39 1.61
C VAL A 74 18.51 -11.06 0.25
N GLU A 75 17.95 -12.26 0.10
CA GLU A 75 17.91 -12.93 -1.20
C GLU A 75 17.27 -12.03 -2.25
N ARG A 76 17.95 -11.84 -3.38
CA ARG A 76 17.55 -10.92 -4.45
C ARG A 76 16.43 -11.47 -5.32
N THR A 77 15.29 -11.73 -4.71
CA THR A 77 14.06 -12.17 -5.39
C THR A 77 13.13 -10.98 -5.59
N PHE A 78 12.41 -10.94 -6.72
CA PHE A 78 11.39 -9.92 -6.95
C PHE A 78 10.32 -9.90 -5.84
N SER A 79 9.98 -11.08 -5.28
CA SER A 79 9.02 -11.20 -4.18
C SER A 79 9.46 -10.45 -2.91
N ASN A 80 10.75 -10.51 -2.54
CA ASN A 80 11.27 -9.77 -1.38
C ASN A 80 11.21 -8.25 -1.59
N TYR A 81 11.54 -7.77 -2.80
CA TYR A 81 11.45 -6.36 -3.13
C TYR A 81 10.00 -5.85 -3.26
N LEU A 82 9.09 -6.69 -3.77
CA LEU A 82 7.66 -6.39 -3.80
C LEU A 82 7.06 -6.29 -2.40
N TYR A 83 7.45 -7.21 -1.51
CA TYR A 83 7.06 -7.17 -0.11
C TYR A 83 7.61 -5.91 0.58
N PHE A 84 8.91 -5.61 0.43
CA PHE A 84 9.52 -4.40 0.98
C PHE A 84 8.82 -3.12 0.50
N SER A 85 8.55 -3.01 -0.79
CA SER A 85 7.82 -1.87 -1.39
C SER A 85 6.41 -1.74 -0.79
N GLY A 86 5.67 -2.84 -0.68
CA GLY A 86 4.33 -2.84 -0.08
C GLY A 86 4.33 -2.39 1.39
N VAL A 87 5.26 -2.91 2.19
CA VAL A 87 5.44 -2.54 3.60
C VAL A 87 5.83 -1.06 3.75
N THR A 88 6.62 -0.54 2.80
CA THR A 88 7.09 0.85 2.79
C THR A 88 5.99 1.83 2.42
N ILE A 89 5.32 1.64 1.28
CA ILE A 89 4.29 2.57 0.80
C ILE A 89 3.04 2.57 1.70
N LEU A 90 2.71 1.44 2.32
CA LEU A 90 1.62 1.35 3.28
C LEU A 90 2.01 1.82 4.69
N SER A 91 3.26 2.30 4.87
CA SER A 91 3.81 2.76 6.15
C SER A 91 3.74 1.74 7.28
N VAL A 92 3.73 0.44 6.93
CA VAL A 92 3.66 -0.65 7.92
C VAL A 92 4.99 -0.82 8.62
N GLY A 93 6.09 -0.83 7.85
CA GLY A 93 7.45 -0.84 8.38
C GLY A 93 7.74 -1.91 9.43
N TYR A 94 7.42 -3.19 9.16
CA TYR A 94 7.66 -4.30 10.11
C TYR A 94 9.11 -4.37 10.62
N GLY A 95 10.05 -3.88 9.82
CA GLY A 95 11.46 -3.80 10.18
C GLY A 95 12.19 -5.12 10.03
N ASP A 96 11.61 -6.12 9.37
CA ASP A 96 12.21 -7.40 9.00
C ASP A 96 13.19 -7.27 7.83
N LEU A 97 12.85 -6.40 6.86
CA LEU A 97 13.75 -5.99 5.77
C LEU A 97 14.16 -4.52 5.94
N VAL A 98 15.46 -4.27 6.03
CA VAL A 98 16.00 -2.93 6.29
C VAL A 98 16.72 -2.40 5.05
N PRO A 99 16.36 -1.21 4.55
CA PRO A 99 17.01 -0.62 3.39
C PRO A 99 18.41 -0.09 3.75
N VAL A 100 19.35 -0.39 2.87
CA VAL A 100 20.75 0.06 2.92
C VAL A 100 21.13 0.69 1.57
N GLY A 101 22.29 1.36 1.52
CA GLY A 101 22.76 1.99 0.28
C GLY A 101 21.76 2.99 -0.32
N THR A 102 21.59 2.92 -1.64
CA THR A 102 20.68 3.84 -2.37
C THR A 102 19.21 3.57 -2.10
N ALA A 103 18.83 2.37 -1.64
CA ALA A 103 17.43 2.03 -1.34
C ALA A 103 16.82 2.94 -0.26
N ARG A 104 17.63 3.47 0.66
CA ARG A 104 17.15 4.42 1.69
C ARG A 104 16.53 5.68 1.09
N PHE A 105 17.15 6.22 0.05
CA PHE A 105 16.66 7.43 -0.60
C PHE A 105 15.32 7.18 -1.30
N PHE A 106 15.22 6.07 -2.05
CA PHE A 106 13.99 5.70 -2.73
C PHE A 106 12.88 5.30 -1.76
N ALA A 107 13.19 4.62 -0.66
CA ALA A 107 12.23 4.25 0.37
C ALA A 107 11.60 5.49 1.04
N LEU A 108 12.39 6.55 1.25
CA LEU A 108 11.86 7.83 1.76
C LEU A 108 10.87 8.46 0.78
N ILE A 109 11.19 8.45 -0.53
CA ILE A 109 10.29 8.96 -1.56
C ILE A 109 9.01 8.11 -1.60
N GLU A 110 9.14 6.79 -1.60
CA GLU A 110 8.03 5.84 -1.65
C GLU A 110 7.09 6.01 -0.46
N ALA A 111 7.62 6.06 0.77
CA ALA A 111 6.85 6.29 1.98
C ALA A 111 6.15 7.66 1.95
N SER A 112 6.83 8.69 1.44
CA SER A 112 6.24 10.03 1.27
C SER A 112 5.05 9.99 0.30
N LEU A 113 5.17 9.30 -0.83
CA LEU A 113 4.06 9.12 -1.79
C LEU A 113 2.91 8.32 -1.18
N GLY A 114 3.22 7.27 -0.42
CA GLY A 114 2.26 6.45 0.30
C GLY A 114 1.41 7.23 1.29
N PHE A 115 1.99 8.27 1.91
CA PHE A 115 1.27 9.18 2.79
C PHE A 115 0.54 10.29 2.03
N LEU A 116 1.24 11.00 1.14
CA LEU A 116 0.74 12.21 0.49
C LEU A 116 -0.42 11.96 -0.49
N LEU A 117 -0.40 10.83 -1.22
CA LEU A 117 -1.43 10.52 -2.21
C LEU A 117 -2.81 10.28 -1.58
N PRO A 118 -2.96 9.41 -0.56
CA PRO A 118 -4.22 9.29 0.17
C PRO A 118 -4.72 10.62 0.73
N THR A 119 -3.83 11.43 1.31
CA THR A 119 -4.19 12.74 1.86
C THR A 119 -4.71 13.70 0.77
N ALA A 120 -4.02 13.80 -0.37
CA ALA A 120 -4.45 14.65 -1.48
C ALA A 120 -5.81 14.19 -2.05
N TYR A 121 -6.01 12.88 -2.18
CA TYR A 121 -7.27 12.28 -2.63
C TYR A 121 -8.40 12.57 -1.63
N PHE A 122 -8.14 12.45 -0.34
CA PHE A 122 -9.11 12.77 0.71
C PHE A 122 -9.49 14.25 0.71
N MET A 123 -8.51 15.16 0.60
CA MET A 123 -8.75 16.60 0.48
C MET A 123 -9.64 16.94 -0.72
N LYS A 124 -9.40 16.28 -1.86
CA LYS A 124 -10.22 16.46 -3.07
C LYS A 124 -11.65 15.92 -2.89
N ALA A 125 -11.81 14.80 -2.19
CA ALA A 125 -13.14 14.27 -1.87
C ALA A 125 -13.94 15.26 -1.00
N LEU A 126 -13.30 15.86 0.02
CA LEU A 126 -13.91 16.87 0.89
C LEU A 126 -14.21 18.20 0.18
N SER A 127 -13.32 18.68 -0.70
CA SER A 127 -13.56 19.93 -1.42
C SER A 127 -14.71 19.78 -2.43
N SER A 128 -14.82 18.62 -3.09
CA SER A 128 -15.86 18.37 -4.08
C SER A 128 -17.28 18.37 -3.52
N SER A 129 -17.44 18.21 -2.20
CA SER A 129 -18.74 18.35 -1.54
C SER A 129 -19.10 19.77 -1.13
N SER A 130 -18.12 20.68 -0.99
CA SER A 130 -18.37 22.06 -0.55
C SER A 130 -18.90 22.95 -1.68
N ASP A 131 -18.59 22.64 -2.94
CA ASP A 131 -19.08 23.40 -4.10
C ASP A 131 -20.54 23.09 -4.47
N GLY A 132 -21.13 22.04 -3.89
CA GLY A 132 -22.52 21.65 -4.11
C GLY A 132 -23.55 22.49 -3.33
N ASP A 133 -23.15 23.06 -2.19
CA ASP A 133 -24.06 23.80 -1.29
C ASP A 133 -24.09 25.32 -1.55
N ALA A 134 -23.20 25.85 -2.40
CA ALA A 134 -23.08 27.30 -2.65
C ALA A 134 -23.91 27.83 -3.85
N ASN A 135 -24.72 26.98 -4.50
CA ASN A 135 -25.50 27.33 -5.69
C ASN A 135 -27.03 27.29 -5.47
N ASP A 136 -27.50 27.19 -4.22
CA ASP A 136 -28.92 27.10 -3.87
C ASP A 136 -29.45 28.30 -3.05
N ASP A 137 -28.67 29.38 -2.93
CA ASP A 137 -29.07 30.69 -2.37
C ASP A 137 -29.13 31.79 -3.46
#